data_AF-A0AAV3M0I0-F1
#
_entry.id   AF-A0AAV3M0I0-F1
#
_cell.length_a   1.000
_cell.length_b   1.000
_cell.length_c   1.000
_cell.angle_alpha   90.00
_cell.angle_beta   90.00
_cell.angle_gamma   90.00
#
_symmetry.space_group_name_H-M   'P 1'
#
loop_
_entity.id
_entity.type
_entity.pdbx_description
1 polymer ?
#
loop_
_entity_poly.entity_id
_entity_poly.type
_entity_poly.pdbx_seq_one_letter_code
_entity_poly.pdbx_strand_id
1 'polypeptide(L)'
;MTSLFKQPLNVINIGIEMFSDDLKKQHVPVTQLNWTPPGQGNVAVIRALDQIEGNATLQAKIAAANAQALERIIQSQPVLIGYDQAINVVPGMTKNTILHAGPPVAWQDMCGAMKGAVTGALVFEGLAKDLADAERVAASGEIIFSPCHEHDCVGSMAGVTSASMFMHIVENKTYGNRAFTNLSEQMAKILRMGANDQSVIDRLNWMRDVLGPMLRDAMKIVGEIDLRLMLAQALHMGDECHNRNNAGTTLLIQALTTGIIQTNFSVAQQKEVFDFVASSDYFSGPTWMAMCKASMDAAHGIEYSTVVTTMARNGYEFGLRISGLPGQWFTGPSQQVIGPMFAGYKPEDSGLDIGDSAITETYGIGGFAMATAPAIVALVGGTVEEAVDFSRQMREITLGENPNVTIPLLGFMGIPTAIDITKVAASGILPVINTAIAHKDAGIGMIGAGIVHPPFDCFEKAMLSYAKQYA
;
A
#
# COMPACT_ATOMS: atom_id res chain seq x y z
N MET A 1 -53.75 -15.84 14.96
CA MET A 1 -53.08 -15.06 13.90
C MET A 1 -52.58 -13.70 14.44
N THR A 2 -52.09 -13.59 15.68
CA THR A 2 -52.13 -12.28 16.38
C THR A 2 -51.06 -12.03 17.45
N SER A 3 -49.97 -12.80 17.52
CA SER A 3 -48.81 -12.45 18.36
C SER A 3 -47.72 -11.68 17.60
N LEU A 4 -47.60 -11.88 16.28
CA LEU A 4 -46.55 -11.28 15.46
C LEU A 4 -46.60 -9.74 15.42
N PHE A 5 -47.81 -9.16 15.37
CA PHE A 5 -48.01 -7.70 15.34
C PHE A 5 -48.10 -7.04 16.72
N LYS A 6 -47.88 -7.80 17.81
CA LYS A 6 -47.91 -7.30 19.19
C LYS A 6 -46.53 -7.25 19.85
N GLN A 7 -45.49 -7.72 19.15
CA GLN A 7 -44.12 -7.70 19.62
C GLN A 7 -43.38 -6.46 19.10
N PRO A 8 -42.34 -5.99 19.79
CA PRO A 8 -41.47 -4.93 19.29
C PRO A 8 -40.93 -5.29 17.89
N LEU A 9 -40.98 -4.33 16.96
CA LEU A 9 -40.41 -4.51 15.63
C LEU A 9 -38.89 -4.44 15.70
N ASN A 10 -38.21 -5.40 15.06
CA ASN A 10 -36.80 -5.31 14.71
C ASN A 10 -36.74 -5.12 13.20
N VAL A 11 -36.43 -3.91 12.75
CA VAL A 11 -36.50 -3.54 11.34
C VAL A 11 -35.12 -3.62 10.70
N ILE A 12 -35.03 -4.19 9.51
CA ILE A 12 -33.88 -4.02 8.62
C ILE A 12 -34.34 -3.12 7.49
N ASN A 13 -33.80 -1.90 7.41
CA ASN A 13 -34.11 -0.97 6.32
C ASN A 13 -33.15 -1.21 5.16
N ILE A 14 -33.66 -1.26 3.93
CA ILE A 14 -32.87 -1.39 2.70
C ILE A 14 -33.23 -0.22 1.78
N GLY A 15 -32.21 0.48 1.27
CA GLY A 15 -32.39 1.64 0.41
C GLY A 15 -32.23 2.95 1.17
N ILE A 16 -33.16 3.89 0.99
CA ILE A 16 -33.02 5.28 1.46
C ILE A 16 -32.92 5.34 3.00
N GLU A 17 -31.86 5.94 3.51
CA GLU A 17 -31.54 6.02 4.94
C GLU A 17 -32.59 6.80 5.76
N MET A 18 -33.32 7.72 5.12
CA MET A 18 -34.40 8.51 5.72
C MET A 18 -35.42 7.65 6.48
N PHE A 19 -35.74 6.44 6.01
CA PHE A 19 -36.67 5.54 6.72
C PHE A 19 -36.08 4.98 8.01
N SER A 20 -34.78 4.68 8.02
CA SER A 20 -34.05 4.28 9.23
C SER A 20 -34.03 5.43 10.23
N ASP A 21 -33.76 6.66 9.78
CA ASP A 21 -33.76 7.84 10.65
C ASP A 21 -35.12 8.12 11.29
N ASP A 22 -36.20 7.98 10.53
CA ASP A 22 -37.55 8.16 11.05
C ASP A 22 -37.95 7.06 12.05
N LEU A 23 -37.46 5.84 11.88
CA LEU A 23 -37.64 4.75 12.84
C LEU A 23 -36.81 4.96 14.13
N LYS A 24 -35.56 5.43 14.01
CA LYS A 24 -34.72 5.82 15.15
C LYS A 24 -35.37 6.94 15.97
N LYS A 25 -35.92 7.98 15.33
CA LYS A 25 -36.68 9.06 16.01
C LYS A 25 -37.87 8.53 16.80
N GLN A 26 -38.50 7.46 16.30
CA GLN A 26 -39.62 6.79 16.96
C GLN A 26 -39.18 5.74 18.00
N HIS A 27 -37.88 5.65 18.30
CA HIS A 27 -37.31 4.70 19.25
C HIS A 27 -37.59 3.24 18.87
N VAL A 28 -37.74 2.97 17.57
CA VAL A 28 -37.90 1.61 17.02
C VAL A 28 -36.51 1.05 16.70
N PRO A 29 -36.15 -0.16 17.15
CA PRO A 29 -34.93 -0.83 16.74
C PRO A 29 -34.89 -1.02 15.22
N VAL A 30 -33.93 -0.39 14.56
CA VAL A 30 -33.70 -0.49 13.12
C VAL A 30 -32.21 -0.63 12.82
N THR A 31 -31.89 -1.55 11.91
CA THR A 31 -30.57 -1.68 11.30
C THR A 31 -30.68 -1.19 9.85
N GLN A 32 -29.90 -0.17 9.50
CA GLN A 32 -29.76 0.25 8.10
C GLN A 32 -28.84 -0.74 7.39
N LEU A 33 -29.33 -1.37 6.32
CA LEU A 33 -28.52 -2.13 5.39
C LEU A 33 -28.15 -1.21 4.22
N ASN A 34 -26.87 -0.82 4.17
CA ASN A 34 -26.31 -0.08 3.04
C ASN A 34 -26.16 -1.00 1.84
N TRP A 35 -27.27 -1.13 1.08
CA TRP A 35 -27.32 -1.90 -0.15
C TRP A 35 -27.14 -1.00 -1.37
N THR A 36 -26.35 -1.44 -2.33
CA THR A 36 -26.24 -0.83 -3.66
C THR A 36 -26.42 -1.90 -4.73
N PRO A 37 -27.01 -1.56 -5.90
CA PRO A 37 -27.07 -2.51 -7.00
C PRO A 37 -25.64 -2.87 -7.47
N PRO A 38 -25.41 -4.09 -7.98
CA PRO A 38 -24.13 -4.49 -8.58
C PRO A 38 -23.63 -3.45 -9.58
N GLY A 39 -22.32 -3.27 -9.65
CA GLY A 39 -21.71 -2.28 -10.52
C GLY A 39 -22.03 -0.83 -10.15
N GLN A 40 -22.49 -0.56 -8.92
CA GLN A 40 -23.09 0.72 -8.51
C GLN A 40 -24.23 1.20 -9.44
N GLY A 41 -24.92 0.26 -10.10
CA GLY A 41 -25.98 0.54 -11.06
C GLY A 41 -25.50 0.79 -12.49
N ASN A 42 -24.19 0.64 -12.78
CA ASN A 42 -23.67 0.71 -14.13
C ASN A 42 -24.09 -0.53 -14.94
N VAL A 43 -24.99 -0.33 -15.91
CA VAL A 43 -25.55 -1.38 -16.77
C VAL A 43 -24.48 -2.15 -17.54
N ALA A 44 -23.37 -1.51 -17.92
CA ALA A 44 -22.28 -2.20 -18.62
C ALA A 44 -21.54 -3.18 -17.70
N VAL A 45 -21.29 -2.79 -16.44
CA VAL A 45 -20.67 -3.66 -15.43
C VAL A 45 -21.60 -4.81 -15.06
N ILE A 46 -22.90 -4.55 -14.90
CA ILE A 46 -23.90 -5.59 -14.63
C ILE A 46 -23.90 -6.63 -15.76
N ARG A 47 -23.92 -6.19 -17.03
CA ARG A 47 -23.86 -7.10 -18.18
C ARG A 47 -22.56 -7.92 -18.21
N ALA A 48 -21.43 -7.30 -17.87
CA ALA A 48 -20.15 -8.01 -17.79
C ALA A 48 -20.18 -9.09 -16.70
N LEU A 49 -20.77 -8.81 -15.53
CA LEU A 49 -20.98 -9.80 -14.48
C LEU A 49 -21.91 -10.92 -14.95
N ASP A 50 -23.05 -10.60 -15.57
CA ASP A 50 -24.00 -11.59 -16.09
C ASP A 50 -23.38 -12.52 -17.15
N GLN A 51 -22.53 -11.97 -18.03
CA GLN A 51 -21.80 -12.75 -19.04
C GLN A 51 -20.80 -13.72 -18.40
N ILE A 52 -20.08 -13.25 -17.38
CA ILE A 52 -19.14 -14.06 -16.62
C ILE A 52 -19.89 -15.16 -15.85
N GLU A 53 -20.98 -14.84 -15.16
CA GLU A 53 -21.80 -15.79 -14.38
C GLU A 53 -22.51 -16.82 -15.28
N GLY A 54 -23.04 -16.38 -16.42
CA GLY A 54 -23.74 -17.23 -17.39
C GLY A 54 -22.85 -18.21 -18.16
N ASN A 55 -21.53 -18.06 -18.09
CA ASN A 55 -20.57 -18.91 -18.81
C ASN A 55 -19.85 -19.89 -17.87
N ALA A 56 -20.44 -21.08 -17.70
CA ALA A 56 -19.91 -22.12 -16.81
C ALA A 56 -18.47 -22.55 -17.14
N THR A 57 -18.07 -22.51 -18.42
CA THR A 57 -16.69 -22.87 -18.82
C THR A 57 -15.70 -21.79 -18.38
N LEU A 58 -16.06 -20.52 -18.56
CA LEU A 58 -15.25 -19.39 -18.09
C LEU A 58 -15.17 -19.38 -16.56
N GLN A 59 -16.27 -19.60 -15.85
CA GLN A 59 -16.30 -19.72 -14.39
C GLN A 59 -15.30 -20.77 -13.87
N ALA A 60 -15.25 -21.94 -14.50
CA ALA A 60 -14.29 -22.98 -14.12
C ALA A 60 -12.83 -22.54 -14.32
N LYS A 61 -12.54 -21.81 -15.42
CA LYS A 61 -11.20 -21.24 -15.67
C LYS A 61 -10.84 -20.16 -14.66
N ILE A 62 -11.77 -19.25 -14.36
CA ILE A 62 -11.61 -18.21 -13.33
C ILE A 62 -11.30 -18.85 -11.99
N ALA A 63 -12.12 -19.82 -11.57
CA ALA A 63 -11.94 -20.50 -10.29
C ALA A 63 -10.58 -21.18 -10.17
N ALA A 64 -10.12 -21.87 -11.22
CA ALA A 64 -8.79 -22.49 -11.24
C ALA A 64 -7.66 -21.46 -11.18
N ALA A 65 -7.76 -20.39 -11.98
CA ALA A 65 -6.76 -19.31 -12.01
C ALA A 65 -6.69 -18.55 -10.68
N ASN A 66 -7.83 -18.28 -10.07
CA ASN A 66 -7.96 -17.62 -8.78
C ASN A 66 -7.45 -18.48 -7.63
N ALA A 67 -7.70 -19.80 -7.65
CA ALA A 67 -7.12 -20.72 -6.70
C ALA A 67 -5.58 -20.72 -6.78
N GLN A 68 -5.03 -20.73 -8.01
CA GLN A 68 -3.58 -20.62 -8.22
C GLN A 68 -3.03 -19.27 -7.73
N ALA A 69 -3.70 -18.16 -8.02
CA ALA A 69 -3.28 -16.83 -7.55
C ALA A 69 -3.25 -16.76 -6.02
N LEU A 70 -4.31 -17.22 -5.36
CA LEU A 70 -4.39 -17.29 -3.90
C LEU A 70 -3.28 -18.17 -3.31
N GLU A 71 -3.05 -19.36 -3.88
CA GLU A 71 -1.99 -20.26 -3.46
C GLU A 71 -0.61 -19.58 -3.55
N ARG A 72 -0.32 -18.89 -4.67
CA ARG A 72 0.96 -18.20 -4.84
C ARG A 72 1.19 -17.10 -3.82
N ILE A 73 0.16 -16.33 -3.48
CA ILE A 73 0.27 -15.31 -2.44
C ILE A 73 0.56 -15.96 -1.08
N ILE A 74 -0.19 -17.00 -0.70
CA ILE A 74 -0.05 -17.68 0.59
C ILE A 74 1.31 -18.39 0.74
N GLN A 75 1.77 -19.06 -0.32
CA GLN A 75 2.99 -19.87 -0.31
C GLN A 75 4.26 -19.07 -0.57
N SER A 76 4.13 -17.79 -0.93
CA SER A 76 5.29 -16.90 -1.05
C SER A 76 6.08 -16.86 0.26
N GLN A 77 7.40 -16.93 0.14
CA GLN A 77 8.34 -16.82 1.26
C GLN A 77 9.34 -15.70 0.99
N PRO A 78 8.94 -14.43 1.17
CA PRO A 78 9.83 -13.29 0.98
C PRO A 78 10.85 -13.22 2.12
N VAL A 79 12.12 -13.15 1.76
CA VAL A 79 13.24 -12.92 2.66
C VAL A 79 14.00 -11.66 2.26
N LEU A 80 14.43 -10.87 3.23
CA LEU A 80 15.38 -9.79 2.98
C LEU A 80 16.78 -10.40 2.87
N ILE A 81 17.42 -10.22 1.72
CA ILE A 81 18.75 -10.81 1.43
C ILE A 81 19.88 -9.78 1.35
N GLY A 82 19.56 -8.49 1.34
CA GLY A 82 20.59 -7.48 1.19
C GLY A 82 20.05 -6.07 0.96
N TYR A 83 21.02 -5.16 0.80
CA TYR A 83 20.80 -3.78 0.43
C TYR A 83 21.83 -3.36 -0.59
N ASP A 84 21.45 -2.57 -1.59
CA ASP A 84 22.40 -1.96 -2.53
C ASP A 84 21.77 -0.71 -3.17
N GLN A 85 22.57 0.09 -3.88
CA GLN A 85 22.08 1.23 -4.64
C GLN A 85 21.15 0.78 -5.77
N ALA A 86 20.12 1.58 -6.05
CA ALA A 86 19.10 1.28 -7.05
C ALA A 86 19.70 0.97 -8.42
N ILE A 87 20.73 1.72 -8.84
CA ILE A 87 21.42 1.52 -10.12
C ILE A 87 22.05 0.12 -10.29
N ASN A 88 22.35 -0.56 -9.18
CA ASN A 88 23.00 -1.87 -9.20
C ASN A 88 21.98 -3.02 -9.26
N VAL A 89 20.76 -2.81 -8.76
CA VAL A 89 19.83 -3.92 -8.47
C VAL A 89 18.43 -3.76 -9.05
N VAL A 90 17.96 -2.53 -9.29
CA VAL A 90 16.62 -2.28 -9.81
C VAL A 90 16.60 -2.48 -11.33
N PRO A 91 15.73 -3.36 -11.85
CA PRO A 91 15.60 -3.60 -13.29
C PRO A 91 15.34 -2.31 -14.06
N GLY A 92 16.08 -2.07 -15.15
CA GLY A 92 15.86 -0.90 -16.02
C GLY A 92 16.25 0.46 -15.43
N MET A 93 16.85 0.50 -14.23
CA MET A 93 17.35 1.75 -13.64
C MET A 93 18.51 2.31 -14.46
N THR A 94 18.50 3.63 -14.68
CA THR A 94 19.59 4.36 -15.32
C THR A 94 19.91 5.62 -14.52
N LYS A 95 21.00 6.31 -14.85
CA LYS A 95 21.39 7.55 -14.15
C LYS A 95 20.38 8.69 -14.29
N ASN A 96 19.58 8.69 -15.36
CA ASN A 96 18.54 9.70 -15.61
C ASN A 96 17.12 9.13 -15.48
N THR A 97 16.97 7.97 -14.83
CA THR A 97 15.65 7.42 -14.44
C THR A 97 15.33 7.84 -13.02
N ILE A 98 14.14 8.41 -12.83
CA ILE A 98 13.55 8.65 -11.51
C ILE A 98 12.25 7.84 -11.43
N LEU A 99 12.21 6.88 -10.52
CA LEU A 99 10.97 6.14 -10.26
C LEU A 99 10.06 6.92 -9.31
N HIS A 100 8.76 6.68 -9.38
CA HIS A 100 7.76 7.29 -8.49
C HIS A 100 6.67 6.29 -8.10
N ALA A 101 5.91 6.61 -7.06
CA ALA A 101 4.74 5.82 -6.67
C ALA A 101 3.56 6.00 -7.64
N GLY A 102 2.62 5.05 -7.63
CA GLY A 102 1.36 5.09 -8.39
C GLY A 102 1.48 4.70 -9.85
N PRO A 103 0.38 4.81 -10.63
CA PRO A 103 0.40 4.54 -12.07
C PRO A 103 1.23 5.59 -12.83
N PRO A 104 1.55 5.36 -14.13
CA PRO A 104 2.30 6.32 -14.95
C PRO A 104 1.70 7.73 -14.89
N VAL A 105 2.54 8.73 -14.63
CA VAL A 105 2.12 10.14 -14.59
C VAL A 105 3.20 11.02 -15.19
N ALA A 106 2.77 12.02 -15.96
CA ALA A 106 3.68 12.99 -16.54
C ALA A 106 4.05 14.07 -15.51
N TRP A 107 5.23 14.67 -15.67
CA TRP A 107 5.77 15.70 -14.76
C TRP A 107 4.77 16.80 -14.43
N GLN A 108 4.05 17.32 -15.42
CA GLN A 108 3.11 18.43 -15.21
C GLN A 108 1.94 18.06 -14.28
N ASP A 109 1.53 16.78 -14.28
CA ASP A 109 0.38 16.27 -13.54
C ASP A 109 0.77 15.72 -12.16
N MET A 110 2.07 15.61 -11.85
CA MET A 110 2.54 15.26 -10.51
C MET A 110 2.09 16.27 -9.46
N CYS A 111 1.67 15.79 -8.29
CA CYS A 111 1.25 16.63 -7.17
C CYS A 111 2.45 17.33 -6.49
N GLY A 112 2.18 18.29 -5.61
CA GLY A 112 3.22 19.09 -4.95
C GLY A 112 4.26 18.25 -4.21
N ALA A 113 3.83 17.27 -3.41
CA ALA A 113 4.73 16.37 -2.70
C ALA A 113 5.66 15.59 -3.65
N MET A 114 5.13 15.07 -4.77
CA MET A 114 5.93 14.34 -5.74
C MET A 114 6.90 15.25 -6.50
N LYS A 115 6.47 16.45 -6.92
CA LYS A 115 7.36 17.44 -7.55
C LYS A 115 8.51 17.84 -6.64
N GLY A 116 8.23 18.10 -5.36
CA GLY A 116 9.26 18.41 -4.37
C GLY A 116 10.25 17.27 -4.17
N ALA A 117 9.76 16.03 -4.15
CA ALA A 117 10.60 14.84 -4.01
C ALA A 117 11.50 14.62 -5.23
N VAL A 118 10.98 14.80 -6.45
CA VAL A 118 11.76 14.70 -7.69
C VAL A 118 12.86 15.77 -7.73
N THR A 119 12.54 17.03 -7.41
CA THR A 119 13.56 18.10 -7.45
C THR A 119 14.65 17.87 -6.41
N GLY A 120 14.30 17.41 -5.21
CA GLY A 120 15.28 17.00 -4.21
C GLY A 120 16.16 15.85 -4.67
N ALA A 121 15.58 14.83 -5.31
CA ALA A 121 16.34 13.70 -5.86
C ALA A 121 17.30 14.13 -6.98
N LEU A 122 16.90 15.04 -7.86
CA LEU A 122 17.76 15.56 -8.94
C LEU A 122 18.97 16.33 -8.39
N VAL A 123 18.78 17.11 -7.31
CA VAL A 123 19.89 17.78 -6.61
C VAL A 123 20.78 16.76 -5.91
N PHE A 124 20.20 15.76 -5.23
CA PHE A 124 20.96 14.69 -4.58
C PHE A 124 21.84 13.89 -5.55
N GLU A 125 21.34 13.59 -6.76
CA GLU A 125 22.09 12.90 -7.81
C GLU A 125 23.11 13.82 -8.54
N GLY A 126 23.11 15.12 -8.25
CA GLY A 126 23.95 16.10 -8.95
C GLY A 126 23.56 16.33 -10.41
N LEU A 127 22.31 15.99 -10.77
CA LEU A 127 21.74 16.24 -12.10
C LEU A 127 21.25 17.68 -12.25
N ALA A 128 21.07 18.39 -11.15
CA ALA A 128 20.73 19.80 -11.09
C ALA A 128 21.54 20.52 -10.01
N LYS A 129 21.81 21.81 -10.21
CA LYS A 129 22.64 22.61 -9.29
C LYS A 129 21.91 23.00 -8.01
N ASP A 130 20.62 23.27 -8.14
CA ASP A 130 19.72 23.72 -7.09
C ASP A 130 18.27 23.35 -7.45
N LEU A 131 17.32 23.67 -6.57
CA LEU A 131 15.91 23.29 -6.76
C LEU A 131 15.26 23.97 -7.97
N ALA A 132 15.66 25.20 -8.31
CA ALA A 132 15.12 25.92 -9.46
C ALA A 132 15.62 25.32 -10.77
N ASP A 133 16.90 24.95 -10.83
CA ASP A 133 17.46 24.20 -11.95
C ASP A 133 16.84 22.79 -12.04
N ALA A 134 16.58 22.14 -10.91
CA ALA A 134 15.97 20.81 -10.86
C ALA A 134 14.57 20.78 -11.47
N GLU A 135 13.74 21.79 -11.20
CA GLU A 135 12.42 21.92 -11.83
C GLU A 135 12.52 22.04 -13.36
N ARG A 136 13.48 22.83 -13.85
CA ARG A 136 13.76 22.97 -15.29
C ARG A 136 14.25 21.66 -15.91
N VAL A 137 15.13 20.94 -15.23
CA VAL A 137 15.65 19.64 -15.69
C VAL A 137 14.52 18.60 -15.71
N ALA A 138 13.68 18.52 -14.68
CA ALA A 138 12.52 17.63 -14.64
C ALA A 138 11.56 17.88 -15.81
N ALA A 139 11.34 19.15 -16.18
CA ALA A 139 10.47 19.54 -17.29
C ALA A 139 11.13 19.42 -18.69
N SER A 140 12.43 19.14 -18.78
CA SER A 140 13.20 19.21 -20.04
C SER A 140 12.95 18.04 -21.01
N GLY A 141 12.43 16.92 -20.50
CA GLY A 141 12.35 15.65 -21.24
C GLY A 141 13.63 14.80 -21.17
N GLU A 142 14.67 15.26 -20.48
CA GLU A 142 15.93 14.50 -20.27
C GLU A 142 15.80 13.42 -19.18
N ILE A 143 14.83 13.57 -18.28
CA ILE A 143 14.54 12.64 -17.18
C ILE A 143 13.44 11.66 -17.58
N ILE A 144 13.69 10.38 -17.33
CA ILE A 144 12.71 9.31 -17.53
C ILE A 144 11.97 9.10 -16.21
N PHE A 145 10.67 9.38 -16.21
CA PHE A 145 9.78 9.06 -15.09
C PHE A 145 9.06 7.74 -15.36
N SER A 146 9.08 6.84 -14.38
CA SER A 146 8.42 5.54 -14.49
C SER A 146 7.90 5.06 -13.12
N PRO A 147 6.75 4.37 -13.05
CA PRO A 147 6.28 3.77 -11.81
C PRO A 147 7.25 2.77 -11.20
N CYS A 148 7.41 2.80 -9.89
CA CYS A 148 8.11 1.74 -9.15
C CYS A 148 7.59 0.34 -9.51
N HIS A 149 6.26 0.19 -9.62
CA HIS A 149 5.59 -1.09 -9.90
C HIS A 149 5.95 -1.72 -11.25
N GLU A 150 6.52 -0.95 -12.19
CA GLU A 150 6.98 -1.41 -13.51
C GLU A 150 8.46 -1.82 -13.52
N HIS A 151 9.14 -1.66 -12.38
CA HIS A 151 10.56 -1.99 -12.17
C HIS A 151 10.75 -2.93 -10.97
N ASP A 152 9.75 -3.77 -10.68
CA ASP A 152 9.70 -4.66 -9.51
C ASP A 152 9.91 -3.92 -8.16
N CYS A 153 9.62 -2.61 -8.14
CA CYS A 153 9.79 -1.76 -6.97
C CYS A 153 8.44 -1.34 -6.37
N VAL A 154 8.51 -0.81 -5.14
CA VAL A 154 7.46 -0.01 -4.50
C VAL A 154 8.07 1.16 -3.75
N GLY A 155 7.40 2.31 -3.77
CA GLY A 155 7.82 3.53 -3.11
C GLY A 155 6.77 4.07 -2.13
N SER A 156 7.20 4.37 -0.90
CA SER A 156 6.33 4.98 0.12
C SER A 156 6.05 6.46 -0.20
N MET A 157 4.80 6.91 -0.01
CA MET A 157 4.35 8.29 -0.29
C MET A 157 4.71 8.74 -1.72
N ALA A 158 5.48 9.82 -1.92
CA ALA A 158 5.91 10.19 -3.28
C ALA A 158 6.66 9.06 -4.02
N GLY A 159 7.26 8.13 -3.28
CA GLY A 159 7.92 6.94 -3.82
C GLY A 159 9.14 7.23 -4.69
N VAL A 160 9.62 8.48 -4.67
CA VAL A 160 10.73 8.92 -5.52
C VAL A 160 11.97 8.10 -5.19
N THR A 161 12.48 7.43 -6.22
CA THR A 161 13.67 6.58 -6.13
C THR A 161 14.61 6.92 -7.26
N SER A 162 15.85 7.28 -6.91
CA SER A 162 16.90 7.67 -7.84
C SER A 162 18.09 6.71 -7.77
N ALA A 163 18.97 6.77 -8.78
CA ALA A 163 20.02 5.78 -9.04
C ALA A 163 20.92 5.45 -7.83
N SER A 164 21.27 6.45 -7.03
CA SER A 164 22.21 6.34 -5.91
C SER A 164 21.54 6.02 -4.57
N MET A 165 20.21 6.03 -4.49
CA MET A 165 19.48 5.66 -3.29
C MET A 165 19.63 4.17 -3.01
N PHE A 166 19.81 3.80 -1.75
CA PHE A 166 19.85 2.40 -1.33
C PHE A 166 18.45 1.79 -1.32
N MET A 167 18.40 0.50 -1.64
CA MET A 167 17.20 -0.31 -1.78
C MET A 167 17.30 -1.55 -0.91
N HIS A 168 16.19 -1.97 -0.32
CA HIS A 168 16.02 -3.35 0.15
C HIS A 168 16.01 -4.29 -1.06
N ILE A 169 16.61 -5.46 -0.89
CA ILE A 169 16.54 -6.56 -1.87
C ILE A 169 15.77 -7.69 -1.21
N VAL A 170 14.51 -7.86 -1.60
CA VAL A 170 13.63 -8.92 -1.09
C VAL A 170 13.50 -10.00 -2.15
N GLU A 171 13.80 -11.25 -1.78
CA GLU A 171 13.67 -12.41 -2.66
C GLU A 171 12.55 -13.31 -2.17
N ASN A 172 11.64 -13.69 -3.07
CA ASN A 172 10.64 -14.70 -2.79
C ASN A 172 11.22 -16.09 -3.07
N LYS A 173 11.63 -16.83 -2.04
CA LYS A 173 12.33 -18.12 -2.21
C LYS A 173 11.47 -19.19 -2.91
N THR A 174 10.16 -19.10 -2.78
CA THR A 174 9.23 -20.08 -3.37
C THR A 174 9.14 -19.94 -4.88
N TYR A 175 9.14 -18.70 -5.40
CA TYR A 175 8.89 -18.42 -6.82
C TYR A 175 10.07 -17.76 -7.56
N GLY A 176 11.13 -17.39 -6.84
CA GLY A 176 12.39 -16.86 -7.39
C GLY A 176 12.35 -15.40 -7.84
N ASN A 177 11.19 -14.73 -7.78
CA ASN A 177 11.10 -13.31 -8.10
C ASN A 177 11.62 -12.42 -6.97
N ARG A 178 11.96 -11.17 -7.30
CA ARG A 178 12.47 -10.18 -6.35
C ARG A 178 11.60 -8.93 -6.33
N ALA A 179 11.67 -8.20 -5.23
CA ALA A 179 11.10 -6.87 -5.11
C ALA A 179 12.05 -5.93 -4.38
N PHE A 180 11.91 -4.63 -4.65
CA PHE A 180 12.77 -3.60 -4.10
C PHE A 180 11.97 -2.42 -3.54
N THR A 181 12.56 -1.72 -2.59
CA THR A 181 12.02 -0.46 -2.07
C THR A 181 13.13 0.33 -1.41
N ASN A 182 13.04 1.66 -1.45
CA ASN A 182 14.02 2.52 -0.80
C ASN A 182 13.94 2.40 0.75
N LEU A 183 14.84 3.08 1.45
CA LEU A 183 14.86 3.09 2.91
C LEU A 183 14.03 4.24 3.46
N SER A 184 13.48 4.06 4.67
CA SER A 184 12.88 5.16 5.41
C SER A 184 13.94 6.18 5.81
N GLU A 185 13.70 7.45 5.49
CA GLU A 185 14.56 8.58 5.83
C GLU A 185 14.50 8.99 7.31
N GLN A 186 13.53 8.44 8.06
CA GLN A 186 13.23 8.78 9.46
C GLN A 186 12.95 10.28 9.69
N MET A 187 12.43 10.64 10.86
CA MET A 187 12.00 12.02 11.19
C MET A 187 10.78 12.51 10.37
N ALA A 188 10.35 13.75 10.63
CA ALA A 188 9.14 14.33 10.04
C ALA A 188 9.38 15.08 8.71
N LYS A 189 10.51 15.79 8.57
CA LYS A 189 10.87 16.52 7.35
C LYS A 189 11.72 15.60 6.45
N ILE A 190 11.09 15.05 5.41
CA ILE A 190 11.63 13.96 4.59
C ILE A 190 11.24 14.11 3.11
N LEU A 191 12.09 13.58 2.22
CA LEU A 191 11.92 13.63 0.77
C LEU A 191 10.63 12.98 0.31
N ARG A 192 10.24 11.82 0.87
CA ARG A 192 9.01 11.12 0.45
C ARG A 192 7.73 11.94 0.68
N MET A 193 7.79 13.01 1.47
CA MET A 193 6.69 13.98 1.66
C MET A 193 6.92 15.31 0.91
N GLY A 194 7.90 15.34 0.00
CA GLY A 194 8.25 16.48 -0.83
C GLY A 194 9.21 17.49 -0.20
N ALA A 195 9.76 17.23 0.98
CA ALA A 195 10.75 18.14 1.58
C ALA A 195 12.11 17.95 0.92
N ASN A 196 12.78 19.05 0.56
CA ASN A 196 13.97 19.01 -0.29
C ASN A 196 14.99 20.11 0.06
N ASP A 197 15.00 20.57 1.31
CA ASP A 197 16.02 21.50 1.78
C ASP A 197 17.38 20.81 2.00
N GLN A 198 18.41 21.61 2.29
CA GLN A 198 19.77 21.10 2.48
C GLN A 198 19.86 20.00 3.55
N SER A 199 19.04 20.07 4.61
CA SER A 199 19.05 19.05 5.67
C SER A 199 18.53 17.69 5.19
N VAL A 200 17.61 17.69 4.20
CA VAL A 200 17.16 16.46 3.54
C VAL A 200 18.26 15.92 2.62
N ILE A 201 18.87 16.78 1.81
CA ILE A 201 19.94 16.37 0.87
C ILE A 201 21.16 15.82 1.63
N ASP A 202 21.58 16.47 2.72
CA ASP A 202 22.69 16.02 3.58
C ASP A 202 22.40 14.64 4.18
N ARG A 203 21.15 14.41 4.59
CA ARG A 203 20.71 13.10 5.09
C ARG A 203 20.71 12.04 4.00
N LEU A 204 20.24 12.33 2.79
CA LEU A 204 20.29 11.37 1.68
C LEU A 204 21.74 11.00 1.33
N ASN A 205 22.65 11.98 1.36
CA ASN A 205 24.09 11.72 1.23
C ASN A 205 24.62 10.82 2.34
N TRP A 206 24.28 11.10 3.61
CA TRP A 206 24.67 10.23 4.73
C TRP A 206 24.07 8.82 4.61
N MET A 207 22.82 8.71 4.15
CA MET A 207 22.18 7.41 3.93
C MET A 207 22.89 6.61 2.83
N ARG A 208 23.35 7.27 1.76
CA ARG A 208 24.16 6.66 0.69
C ARG A 208 25.55 6.27 1.15
N ASP A 209 26.19 7.11 1.96
CA ASP A 209 27.63 7.00 2.25
C ASP A 209 27.92 6.22 3.54
N VAL A 210 26.96 6.13 4.47
CA VAL A 210 27.12 5.48 5.79
C VAL A 210 26.06 4.40 6.02
N LEU A 211 24.77 4.78 6.12
CA LEU A 211 23.70 3.84 6.50
C LEU A 211 23.58 2.66 5.54
N GLY A 212 23.41 2.94 4.25
CA GLY A 212 23.23 1.95 3.20
C GLY A 212 24.39 0.97 3.11
N PRO A 213 25.65 1.44 2.99
CA PRO A 213 26.82 0.58 3.01
C PRO A 213 26.93 -0.28 4.29
N MET A 214 26.60 0.29 5.45
CA MET A 214 26.59 -0.46 6.71
C MET A 214 25.53 -1.57 6.71
N LEU A 215 24.31 -1.29 6.23
CA LEU A 215 23.25 -2.30 6.13
C LEU A 215 23.57 -3.39 5.10
N ARG A 216 24.14 -3.02 3.95
CA ARG A 216 24.64 -3.98 2.95
C ARG A 216 25.67 -4.92 3.57
N ASP A 217 26.66 -4.36 4.27
CA ASP A 217 27.75 -5.14 4.84
C ASP A 217 27.28 -5.97 6.06
N ALA A 218 26.33 -5.45 6.84
CA ALA A 218 25.65 -6.20 7.90
C ALA A 218 24.88 -7.41 7.34
N MET A 219 24.18 -7.27 6.21
CA MET A 219 23.44 -8.39 5.59
C MET A 219 24.36 -9.49 5.07
N LYS A 220 25.61 -9.20 4.70
CA LYS A 220 26.61 -10.24 4.37
C LYS A 220 26.94 -11.13 5.57
N ILE A 221 26.74 -10.63 6.79
CA ILE A 221 27.00 -11.34 8.05
C ILE A 221 25.73 -12.02 8.55
N VAL A 222 24.59 -11.33 8.47
CA VAL A 222 23.27 -11.86 8.89
C VAL A 222 22.78 -12.97 7.95
N GLY A 223 23.07 -12.85 6.65
CA GLY A 223 22.61 -13.77 5.62
C GLY A 223 21.24 -13.37 5.07
N GLU A 224 20.17 -13.87 5.68
CA GLU A 224 18.79 -13.58 5.27
C GLU A 224 17.88 -13.37 6.49
N ILE A 225 16.81 -12.60 6.32
CA ILE A 225 15.78 -12.38 7.35
C ILE A 225 14.42 -12.80 6.78
N ASP A 226 13.73 -13.73 7.42
CA ASP A 226 12.38 -14.16 7.02
C ASP A 226 11.35 -13.08 7.36
N LEU A 227 10.86 -12.39 6.33
CA LEU A 227 9.94 -11.27 6.49
C LEU A 227 8.51 -11.72 6.76
N ARG A 228 8.10 -12.92 6.31
CA ARG A 228 6.75 -13.44 6.59
C ARG A 228 6.63 -13.82 8.06
N LEU A 229 7.66 -14.46 8.62
CA LEU A 229 7.72 -14.77 10.04
C LEU A 229 7.72 -13.49 10.89
N MET A 230 8.56 -12.50 10.53
CA MET A 230 8.62 -11.24 11.25
C MET A 230 7.31 -10.45 11.18
N LEU A 231 6.65 -10.44 10.01
CA LEU A 231 5.34 -9.83 9.82
C LEU A 231 4.29 -10.48 10.73
N ALA A 232 4.24 -11.82 10.78
CA ALA A 232 3.31 -12.54 11.65
C ALA A 232 3.50 -12.15 13.13
N GLN A 233 4.75 -12.01 13.57
CA GLN A 233 5.08 -11.53 14.93
C GLN A 233 4.63 -10.08 15.14
N ALA A 234 4.90 -9.19 14.18
CA ALA A 234 4.52 -7.77 14.28
C ALA A 234 3.00 -7.60 14.41
N LEU A 235 2.21 -8.33 13.62
CA LEU A 235 0.75 -8.33 13.71
C LEU A 235 0.25 -8.82 15.09
N HIS A 236 0.93 -9.79 15.69
CA HIS A 236 0.61 -10.28 17.02
C HIS A 236 1.10 -9.36 18.14
N MET A 237 1.88 -8.33 17.80
CA MET A 237 2.41 -7.31 18.71
C MET A 237 1.72 -5.94 18.54
N GLY A 238 0.62 -5.89 17.80
CA GLY A 238 -0.21 -4.69 17.68
C GLY A 238 0.12 -3.78 16.51
N ASP A 239 0.90 -4.24 15.54
CA ASP A 239 1.09 -3.54 14.26
C ASP A 239 0.07 -4.01 13.22
N GLU A 240 -0.24 -3.15 12.26
CA GLU A 240 -0.90 -3.54 10.99
C GLU A 240 0.02 -3.39 9.78
N CYS A 241 1.24 -2.87 10.00
CA CYS A 241 2.33 -2.82 9.02
C CYS A 241 2.07 -1.91 7.80
N HIS A 242 1.22 -0.87 7.95
CA HIS A 242 1.13 0.25 7.02
C HIS A 242 1.35 1.58 7.76
N ASN A 243 0.49 1.90 8.74
CA ASN A 243 0.59 3.10 9.57
C ASN A 243 1.43 2.87 10.82
N ARG A 244 1.15 1.77 11.53
CA ARG A 244 1.85 1.42 12.76
C ARG A 244 2.83 0.27 12.50
N ASN A 245 4.10 0.56 12.76
CA ASN A 245 5.25 -0.28 12.40
C ASN A 245 6.23 -0.45 13.57
N ASN A 246 5.81 -0.16 14.80
CA ASN A 246 6.68 -0.08 15.97
C ASN A 246 7.28 -1.45 16.32
N ALA A 247 6.44 -2.49 16.36
CA ALA A 247 6.89 -3.84 16.64
C ALA A 247 7.82 -4.34 15.52
N GLY A 248 7.39 -4.17 14.27
CA GLY A 248 8.17 -4.53 13.09
C GLY A 248 9.54 -3.84 13.04
N THR A 249 9.60 -2.55 13.34
CA THR A 249 10.85 -1.77 13.37
C THR A 249 11.78 -2.28 14.45
N THR A 250 11.25 -2.60 15.63
CA THR A 250 12.02 -3.14 16.75
C THR A 250 12.59 -4.53 16.44
N LEU A 251 11.77 -5.41 15.84
CA LEU A 251 12.20 -6.75 15.42
C LEU A 251 13.28 -6.69 14.32
N LEU A 252 13.11 -5.80 13.34
CA LEU A 252 14.06 -5.66 12.23
C LEU A 252 15.42 -5.15 12.71
N ILE A 253 15.45 -4.08 13.51
CA ILE A 253 16.74 -3.55 14.01
C ILE A 253 17.43 -4.55 14.95
N GLN A 254 16.66 -5.30 15.74
CA GLN A 254 17.20 -6.38 16.58
C GLN A 254 17.89 -7.45 15.73
N ALA A 255 17.24 -7.90 14.64
CA ALA A 255 17.81 -8.89 13.72
C ALA A 255 19.09 -8.38 13.03
N LEU A 256 19.14 -7.09 12.68
CA LEU A 256 20.28 -6.46 12.01
C LEU A 256 21.46 -6.14 12.95
N THR A 257 21.21 -5.96 14.25
CA THR A 257 22.20 -5.48 15.23
C THR A 257 23.47 -6.33 15.22
N THR A 258 23.35 -7.65 15.20
CA THR A 258 24.51 -8.56 15.19
C THR A 258 25.38 -8.37 13.95
N GLY A 259 24.78 -8.08 12.79
CA GLY A 259 25.52 -7.76 11.57
C GLY A 259 26.20 -6.39 11.68
N ILE A 260 25.45 -5.37 12.13
CA ILE A 260 25.92 -3.99 12.26
C ILE A 260 27.19 -3.90 13.12
N ILE A 261 27.19 -4.53 14.30
CA ILE A 261 28.33 -4.45 15.24
C ILE A 261 29.57 -5.22 14.75
N GLN A 262 29.41 -6.13 13.79
CA GLN A 262 30.49 -6.92 13.19
C GLN A 262 31.02 -6.31 11.88
N THR A 263 30.44 -5.20 11.41
CA THR A 263 30.98 -4.44 10.28
C THR A 263 32.24 -3.65 10.67
N ASN A 264 32.98 -3.17 9.67
CA ASN A 264 34.20 -2.37 9.87
C ASN A 264 33.95 -0.88 10.15
N PHE A 265 32.69 -0.48 10.38
CA PHE A 265 32.35 0.91 10.71
C PHE A 265 32.73 1.24 12.15
N SER A 266 33.03 2.52 12.43
CA SER A 266 33.38 2.95 13.77
C SER A 266 32.20 2.84 14.74
N VAL A 267 32.46 2.68 16.03
CA VAL A 267 31.43 2.69 17.09
C VAL A 267 30.59 3.97 17.04
N ALA A 268 31.20 5.11 16.68
CA ALA A 268 30.48 6.37 16.53
C ALA A 268 29.44 6.32 15.40
N GLN A 269 29.81 5.77 14.23
CA GLN A 269 28.89 5.59 13.10
C GLN A 269 27.80 4.56 13.41
N GLN A 270 28.16 3.45 14.07
CA GLN A 270 27.17 2.45 14.51
C GLN A 270 26.14 3.07 15.44
N LYS A 271 26.59 3.87 16.43
CA LYS A 271 25.70 4.60 17.33
C LYS A 271 24.78 5.55 16.55
N GLU A 272 25.31 6.30 15.59
CA GLU A 272 24.52 7.21 14.76
C GLU A 272 23.40 6.48 13.99
N VAL A 273 23.67 5.29 13.46
CA VAL A 273 22.64 4.45 12.82
C VAL A 273 21.57 4.00 13.81
N PHE A 274 21.94 3.61 15.04
CA PHE A 274 20.95 3.28 16.07
C PHE A 274 20.11 4.49 16.50
N ASP A 275 20.74 5.66 16.69
CA ASP A 275 20.02 6.91 17.00
C ASP A 275 19.06 7.28 15.87
N PHE A 276 19.48 7.11 14.61
CA PHE A 276 18.67 7.37 13.43
C PHE A 276 17.42 6.47 13.39
N VAL A 277 17.60 5.15 13.57
CA VAL A 277 16.47 4.20 13.61
C VAL A 277 15.55 4.46 14.81
N ALA A 278 16.08 4.91 15.94
CA ALA A 278 15.27 5.26 17.12
C ALA A 278 14.48 6.57 16.94
N SER A 279 14.79 7.39 15.94
CA SER A 279 14.15 8.69 15.74
C SER A 279 12.73 8.62 15.15
N SER A 280 12.32 7.46 14.62
CA SER A 280 10.96 7.18 14.18
C SER A 280 10.69 5.67 14.21
N ASP A 281 9.42 5.29 14.37
CA ASP A 281 8.96 3.91 14.30
C ASP A 281 8.74 3.38 12.87
N TYR A 282 9.07 4.17 11.84
CA TYR A 282 8.78 3.85 10.45
C TYR A 282 9.91 3.10 9.71
N PHE A 283 10.98 2.66 10.38
CA PHE A 283 12.12 2.02 9.69
C PHE A 283 11.73 0.76 8.90
N SER A 284 10.83 -0.08 9.43
CA SER A 284 10.34 -1.29 8.77
C SER A 284 9.19 -1.06 7.77
N GLY A 285 8.60 0.13 7.70
CA GLY A 285 7.45 0.42 6.83
C GLY A 285 7.70 0.04 5.36
N PRO A 286 8.79 0.51 4.73
CA PRO A 286 9.16 0.07 3.38
C PRO A 286 9.39 -1.44 3.29
N THR A 287 10.01 -2.06 4.29
CA THR A 287 10.29 -3.52 4.31
C THR A 287 9.01 -4.34 4.09
N TRP A 288 7.90 -3.96 4.71
CA TRP A 288 6.59 -4.63 4.50
C TRP A 288 6.07 -4.43 3.08
N MET A 289 6.22 -3.24 2.50
CA MET A 289 5.81 -2.98 1.13
C MET A 289 6.55 -3.90 0.14
N ALA A 290 7.88 -4.04 0.28
CA ALA A 290 8.66 -4.93 -0.59
C ALA A 290 8.31 -6.41 -0.38
N MET A 291 8.05 -6.83 0.86
CA MET A 291 7.56 -8.17 1.18
C MET A 291 6.21 -8.46 0.49
N CYS A 292 5.26 -7.53 0.59
CA CYS A 292 3.96 -7.62 -0.06
C CYS A 292 4.11 -7.64 -1.58
N LYS A 293 4.90 -6.72 -2.15
CA LYS A 293 5.20 -6.65 -3.58
C LYS A 293 5.75 -7.98 -4.12
N ALA A 294 6.76 -8.55 -3.46
CA ALA A 294 7.35 -9.83 -3.85
C ALA A 294 6.33 -10.99 -3.83
N SER A 295 5.38 -10.96 -2.90
CA SER A 295 4.32 -11.96 -2.79
C SER A 295 3.22 -11.77 -3.83
N MET A 296 2.80 -10.52 -4.06
CA MET A 296 1.73 -10.19 -5.01
C MET A 296 2.18 -10.36 -6.47
N ASP A 297 3.44 -10.05 -6.78
CA ASP A 297 4.00 -10.24 -8.13
C ASP A 297 4.08 -11.72 -8.51
N ALA A 298 4.28 -12.63 -7.55
CA ALA A 298 4.25 -14.06 -7.83
C ALA A 298 2.88 -14.52 -8.36
N ALA A 299 1.81 -13.83 -7.98
CA ALA A 299 0.44 -14.07 -8.42
C ALA A 299 0.01 -13.21 -9.62
N HIS A 300 0.89 -12.39 -10.20
CA HIS A 300 0.58 -11.59 -11.37
C HIS A 300 0.80 -12.36 -12.68
N GLY A 301 0.01 -12.05 -13.72
CA GLY A 301 0.12 -12.68 -15.04
C GLY A 301 -0.48 -14.09 -15.15
N ILE A 302 -1.39 -14.48 -14.26
CA ILE A 302 -2.11 -15.75 -14.35
C ILE A 302 -3.34 -15.54 -15.23
N GLU A 303 -3.33 -16.16 -16.41
CA GLU A 303 -4.45 -16.10 -17.37
C GLU A 303 -5.78 -16.44 -16.68
N TYR A 304 -6.85 -15.71 -17.02
CA TYR A 304 -8.18 -15.80 -16.42
C TYR A 304 -8.31 -15.35 -14.96
N SER A 305 -7.23 -15.03 -14.23
CA SER A 305 -7.40 -14.61 -12.84
C SER A 305 -7.99 -13.19 -12.73
N THR A 306 -8.95 -13.02 -11.83
CA THR A 306 -9.60 -11.74 -11.51
C THR A 306 -8.99 -11.06 -10.28
N VAL A 307 -7.86 -11.57 -9.78
CA VAL A 307 -7.20 -11.07 -8.58
C VAL A 307 -6.49 -9.74 -8.84
N VAL A 308 -6.75 -8.75 -7.99
CA VAL A 308 -5.97 -7.52 -7.93
C VAL A 308 -4.60 -7.82 -7.35
N THR A 309 -3.53 -7.45 -8.07
CA THR A 309 -2.14 -7.69 -7.67
C THR A 309 -1.39 -6.40 -7.39
N THR A 310 -2.01 -5.25 -7.62
CA THR A 310 -1.43 -3.94 -7.32
C THR A 310 -2.54 -2.95 -7.06
N MET A 311 -2.42 -2.20 -5.97
CA MET A 311 -3.11 -0.95 -5.72
C MET A 311 -2.05 0.10 -5.38
N ALA A 312 -2.07 1.21 -6.09
CA ALA A 312 -1.07 2.26 -5.93
C ALA A 312 -1.66 3.62 -6.35
N ARG A 313 -1.07 4.72 -5.89
CA ARG A 313 -1.55 6.07 -6.18
C ARG A 313 -0.42 7.09 -6.20
N ASN A 314 -0.55 8.12 -7.03
CA ASN A 314 0.51 9.12 -7.26
C ASN A 314 0.14 10.54 -6.78
N GLY A 315 -0.96 10.68 -6.01
CA GLY A 315 -1.48 11.98 -5.58
C GLY A 315 -2.27 12.73 -6.67
N TYR A 316 -2.51 12.10 -7.82
CA TYR A 316 -3.34 12.58 -8.91
C TYR A 316 -4.34 11.50 -9.34
N GLU A 317 -3.84 10.29 -9.65
CA GLU A 317 -4.60 9.10 -9.95
C GLU A 317 -4.29 7.94 -9.00
N PHE A 318 -5.33 7.16 -8.73
CA PHE A 318 -5.23 5.80 -8.22
C PHE A 318 -5.16 4.84 -9.40
N GLY A 319 -4.33 3.81 -9.31
CA GLY A 319 -4.20 2.75 -10.30
C GLY A 319 -4.28 1.37 -9.66
N LEU A 320 -4.96 0.43 -10.34
CA LEU A 320 -4.88 -0.98 -10.02
C LEU A 320 -4.42 -1.82 -11.22
N ARG A 321 -3.79 -2.96 -10.93
CA ARG A 321 -3.46 -4.02 -11.90
C ARG A 321 -4.09 -5.33 -11.46
N ILE A 322 -4.55 -6.13 -12.41
CA ILE A 322 -5.12 -7.46 -12.15
C ILE A 322 -4.28 -8.54 -12.81
N SER A 323 -4.28 -9.74 -12.22
CA SER A 323 -3.45 -10.85 -12.66
C SER A 323 -3.73 -11.30 -14.10
N GLY A 324 -5.00 -11.43 -14.49
CA GLY A 324 -5.40 -11.88 -15.82
C GLY A 324 -5.17 -10.88 -16.96
N LEU A 325 -4.85 -9.62 -16.66
CA LEU A 325 -4.56 -8.59 -17.67
C LEU A 325 -3.21 -7.92 -17.38
N PRO A 326 -2.09 -8.68 -17.52
CA PRO A 326 -0.77 -8.14 -17.22
C PRO A 326 -0.42 -6.97 -18.16
N GLY A 327 0.35 -6.01 -17.63
CA GLY A 327 0.79 -4.83 -18.39
C GLY A 327 -0.27 -3.74 -18.57
N GLN A 328 -1.45 -3.86 -17.95
CA GLN A 328 -2.49 -2.84 -17.99
C GLN A 328 -2.70 -2.20 -16.61
N TRP A 329 -2.78 -0.87 -16.60
CA TRP A 329 -3.24 -0.08 -15.46
C TRP A 329 -4.70 0.33 -15.68
N PHE A 330 -5.51 0.16 -14.64
CA PHE A 330 -6.86 0.71 -14.58
C PHE A 330 -6.86 1.88 -13.60
N THR A 331 -6.95 3.09 -14.14
CA THR A 331 -6.83 4.32 -13.34
C THR A 331 -8.16 5.02 -13.09
N GLY A 332 -8.19 5.81 -12.03
CA GLY A 332 -9.28 6.70 -11.64
C GLY A 332 -8.71 7.81 -10.74
N PRO A 333 -9.49 8.84 -10.40
CA PRO A 333 -8.99 9.95 -9.60
C PRO A 333 -8.53 9.47 -8.21
N SER A 334 -7.35 9.90 -7.75
CA SER A 334 -6.95 9.71 -6.35
C SER A 334 -7.99 10.34 -5.42
N GLN A 335 -8.30 9.67 -4.33
CA GLN A 335 -9.34 10.11 -3.39
C GLN A 335 -8.75 10.97 -2.27
N GLN A 336 -9.61 11.71 -1.57
CA GLN A 336 -9.24 12.37 -0.33
C GLN A 336 -9.22 11.36 0.82
N VAL A 337 -8.19 11.45 1.65
CA VAL A 337 -8.06 10.63 2.86
C VAL A 337 -8.81 11.32 3.99
N ILE A 338 -9.73 10.61 4.64
CA ILE A 338 -10.60 11.17 5.67
C ILE A 338 -10.17 10.67 7.04
N GLY A 339 -9.78 11.59 7.93
CA GLY A 339 -9.41 11.24 9.30
C GLY A 339 -8.93 12.44 10.12
N PRO A 340 -8.43 12.19 11.34
CA PRO A 340 -7.91 13.22 12.23
C PRO A 340 -6.75 14.01 11.61
N MET A 341 -6.83 15.34 11.74
CA MET A 341 -5.76 16.26 11.37
C MET A 341 -4.88 16.60 12.56
N PHE A 342 -3.60 16.83 12.32
CA PHE A 342 -2.69 17.35 13.34
C PHE A 342 -3.04 18.80 13.71
N ALA A 343 -2.71 19.19 14.94
CA ALA A 343 -2.99 20.53 15.43
C ALA A 343 -2.38 21.61 14.53
N GLY A 344 -3.21 22.55 14.08
CA GLY A 344 -2.81 23.65 13.18
C GLY A 344 -3.16 23.44 11.71
N TYR A 345 -3.55 22.24 11.30
CA TYR A 345 -3.98 21.94 9.92
C TYR A 345 -5.49 21.72 9.81
N LYS A 346 -5.99 21.87 8.58
CA LYS A 346 -7.39 21.67 8.22
C LYS A 346 -7.53 20.71 7.04
N PRO A 347 -8.70 20.10 6.81
CA PRO A 347 -8.91 19.20 5.68
C PRO A 347 -8.58 19.82 4.30
N GLU A 348 -8.67 21.14 4.15
CA GLU A 348 -8.38 21.83 2.88
C GLU A 348 -6.87 21.90 2.56
N ASP A 349 -6.01 21.60 3.54
CA ASP A 349 -4.55 21.55 3.40
C ASP A 349 -4.08 20.22 2.80
N SER A 350 -4.96 19.20 2.79
CA SER A 350 -4.67 17.84 2.35
C SER A 350 -4.45 17.74 0.84
N GLY A 351 -3.40 17.01 0.46
CA GLY A 351 -3.28 16.43 -0.87
C GLY A 351 -4.22 15.24 -1.05
N LEU A 352 -4.28 14.72 -2.27
CA LEU A 352 -4.95 13.46 -2.57
C LEU A 352 -4.05 12.28 -2.19
N ASP A 353 -4.66 11.09 -2.07
CA ASP A 353 -3.98 9.86 -1.68
C ASP A 353 -2.78 9.53 -2.59
N ILE A 354 -1.65 9.15 -1.98
CA ILE A 354 -0.34 8.98 -2.60
C ILE A 354 0.49 7.85 -1.97
N GLY A 355 1.20 7.07 -2.80
CA GLY A 355 2.09 5.99 -2.41
C GLY A 355 1.81 4.66 -3.09
N ASP A 356 2.80 3.78 -3.06
CA ASP A 356 2.62 2.34 -3.35
C ASP A 356 2.28 1.55 -2.08
N SER A 357 2.18 2.22 -0.93
CA SER A 357 1.92 1.57 0.34
C SER A 357 0.63 0.76 0.35
N ALA A 358 -0.39 1.09 -0.46
CA ALA A 358 -1.59 0.28 -0.66
C ALA A 358 -1.34 -1.16 -1.18
N ILE A 359 -0.10 -1.51 -1.56
CA ILE A 359 0.31 -2.90 -1.75
C ILE A 359 0.16 -3.74 -0.46
N THR A 360 0.19 -3.11 0.72
CA THR A 360 -0.02 -3.76 2.01
C THR A 360 -1.44 -4.31 2.13
N GLU A 361 -2.45 -3.52 1.78
CA GLU A 361 -3.86 -3.94 1.73
C GLU A 361 -4.12 -4.91 0.59
N THR A 362 -3.41 -4.74 -0.54
CA THR A 362 -3.49 -5.70 -1.65
C THR A 362 -3.07 -7.11 -1.21
N TYR A 363 -2.09 -7.20 -0.30
CA TYR A 363 -1.66 -8.46 0.31
C TYR A 363 -2.59 -8.95 1.43
N GLY A 364 -3.27 -8.04 2.13
CA GLY A 364 -4.22 -8.35 3.22
C GLY A 364 -3.86 -7.79 4.59
N ILE A 365 -2.82 -6.96 4.70
CA ILE A 365 -2.45 -6.24 5.93
C ILE A 365 -2.87 -4.76 5.85
N GLY A 366 -2.34 -3.88 6.70
CA GLY A 366 -2.76 -2.47 6.76
C GLY A 366 -4.22 -2.35 7.19
N GLY A 367 -5.03 -1.59 6.45
CA GLY A 367 -6.47 -1.45 6.69
C GLY A 367 -7.23 -2.79 6.73
N PHE A 368 -6.76 -3.83 6.02
CA PHE A 368 -7.38 -5.16 6.06
C PHE A 368 -7.11 -5.89 7.38
N ALA A 369 -6.01 -5.57 8.06
CA ALA A 369 -5.64 -6.11 9.35
C ALA A 369 -5.81 -5.09 10.49
N MET A 370 -6.61 -4.02 10.30
CA MET A 370 -6.79 -2.95 11.28
C MET A 370 -7.16 -3.45 12.68
N ALA A 371 -7.87 -4.58 12.77
CA ALA A 371 -8.21 -5.26 14.02
C ALA A 371 -7.00 -5.71 14.87
N THR A 372 -5.80 -5.86 14.30
CA THR A 372 -4.58 -6.16 15.07
C THR A 372 -4.06 -4.93 15.82
N ALA A 373 -4.39 -3.72 15.36
CA ALA A 373 -3.75 -2.49 15.79
C ALA A 373 -4.75 -1.48 16.39
N PRO A 374 -5.52 -1.82 17.45
CA PRO A 374 -6.54 -0.91 18.02
C PRO A 374 -5.97 0.44 18.46
N ALA A 375 -4.67 0.52 18.74
CA ALA A 375 -3.99 1.75 19.08
C ALA A 375 -3.97 2.80 17.96
N ILE A 376 -4.14 2.42 16.69
CA ILE A 376 -4.13 3.39 15.58
C ILE A 376 -5.45 4.14 15.43
N VAL A 377 -6.55 3.67 16.03
CA VAL A 377 -7.89 4.28 15.91
C VAL A 377 -7.86 5.76 16.31
N ALA A 378 -7.08 6.13 17.33
CA ALA A 378 -6.90 7.53 17.74
C ALA A 378 -6.19 8.40 16.69
N LEU A 379 -5.38 7.80 15.82
CA LEU A 379 -4.61 8.47 14.77
C LEU A 379 -5.36 8.50 13.43
N VAL A 380 -5.97 7.38 13.03
CA VAL A 380 -6.63 7.24 11.72
C VAL A 380 -8.14 7.52 11.77
N GLY A 381 -8.71 7.63 12.96
CA GLY A 381 -10.14 7.84 13.17
C GLY A 381 -10.96 6.55 13.24
N GLY A 382 -12.23 6.69 13.59
CA GLY A 382 -13.18 5.59 13.79
C GLY A 382 -13.21 5.05 15.23
N THR A 383 -13.66 3.81 15.38
CA THR A 383 -13.79 3.06 16.64
C THR A 383 -13.08 1.71 16.55
N VAL A 384 -12.84 1.08 17.71
CA VAL A 384 -12.23 -0.26 17.74
C VAL A 384 -13.16 -1.31 17.12
N GLU A 385 -14.46 -1.15 17.32
CA GLU A 385 -15.49 -1.97 16.72
C GLU A 385 -15.48 -1.84 15.19
N GLU A 386 -15.40 -0.62 14.65
CA GLU A 386 -15.27 -0.39 13.20
C GLU A 386 -13.99 -1.03 12.64
N ALA A 387 -12.85 -0.91 13.33
CA ALA A 387 -11.61 -1.57 12.92
C ALA A 387 -11.74 -3.10 12.83
N VAL A 388 -12.44 -3.70 13.81
CA VAL A 388 -12.77 -5.13 13.81
C VAL A 388 -13.69 -5.49 12.64
N ASP A 389 -14.69 -4.66 12.37
CA ASP A 389 -15.68 -4.90 11.32
C ASP A 389 -15.08 -4.71 9.92
N PHE A 390 -14.16 -3.76 9.72
CA PHE A 390 -13.40 -3.63 8.47
C PHE A 390 -12.63 -4.92 8.14
N SER A 391 -11.87 -5.47 9.10
CA SER A 391 -11.13 -6.73 8.88
C SER A 391 -12.05 -7.90 8.54
N ARG A 392 -13.28 -7.94 9.09
CA ARG A 392 -14.28 -8.96 8.74
C ARG A 392 -14.88 -8.73 7.35
N GLN A 393 -15.24 -7.49 7.04
CA GLN A 393 -15.89 -7.12 5.79
C GLN A 393 -14.98 -7.37 4.58
N MET A 394 -13.67 -7.19 4.72
CA MET A 394 -12.74 -7.44 3.62
C MET A 394 -12.76 -8.90 3.13
N ARG A 395 -13.25 -9.86 3.94
CA ARG A 395 -13.48 -11.25 3.51
C ARG A 395 -14.48 -11.36 2.36
N GLU A 396 -15.44 -10.43 2.29
CA GLU A 396 -16.49 -10.44 1.27
C GLU A 396 -15.96 -10.14 -0.13
N ILE A 397 -14.81 -9.45 -0.23
CA ILE A 397 -14.17 -9.08 -1.49
C ILE A 397 -12.91 -9.89 -1.82
N THR A 398 -12.46 -10.74 -0.91
CA THR A 398 -11.27 -11.60 -1.08
C THR A 398 -11.63 -13.06 -1.36
N LEU A 399 -10.72 -13.81 -1.96
CA LEU A 399 -10.93 -15.22 -2.30
C LEU A 399 -10.75 -16.19 -1.13
N GLY A 400 -9.89 -15.84 -0.16
CA GLY A 400 -9.62 -16.69 1.00
C GLY A 400 -8.83 -15.98 2.09
N GLU A 401 -8.35 -16.76 3.05
CA GLU A 401 -7.56 -16.29 4.19
C GLU A 401 -6.14 -16.86 4.12
N ASN A 402 -5.14 -16.08 4.51
CA ASN A 402 -3.77 -16.58 4.62
C ASN A 402 -3.52 -17.16 6.02
N PRO A 403 -3.37 -18.48 6.19
CA PRO A 403 -3.21 -19.10 7.51
C PRO A 403 -1.84 -18.83 8.15
N ASN A 404 -0.86 -18.36 7.38
CA ASN A 404 0.49 -18.08 7.88
C ASN A 404 0.60 -16.72 8.58
N VAL A 405 -0.40 -15.84 8.39
CA VAL A 405 -0.43 -14.48 8.95
C VAL A 405 -1.84 -14.23 9.47
N THR A 406 -1.98 -14.14 10.79
CA THR A 406 -3.29 -14.21 11.46
C THR A 406 -3.56 -13.00 12.36
N ILE A 407 -4.84 -12.75 12.62
CA ILE A 407 -5.35 -11.66 13.45
C ILE A 407 -5.82 -12.24 14.81
N PRO A 408 -5.06 -12.06 15.91
CA PRO A 408 -5.38 -12.70 17.19
C PRO A 408 -6.75 -12.33 17.75
N LEU A 409 -7.15 -11.06 17.63
CA LEU A 409 -8.43 -10.54 18.15
C LEU A 409 -9.65 -11.21 17.50
N LEU A 410 -9.48 -11.76 16.30
CA LEU A 410 -10.53 -12.46 15.54
C LEU A 410 -10.39 -13.98 15.63
N GLY A 411 -9.84 -14.49 16.73
CA GLY A 411 -9.66 -15.93 16.95
C GLY A 411 -8.60 -16.54 16.02
N PHE A 412 -7.55 -15.78 15.71
CA PHE A 412 -6.49 -16.16 14.77
C PHE A 412 -7.00 -16.47 13.35
N MET A 413 -8.07 -15.79 12.94
CA MET A 413 -8.47 -15.72 11.53
C MET A 413 -7.26 -15.32 10.67
N GLY A 414 -7.08 -15.97 9.51
CA GLY A 414 -6.04 -15.57 8.56
C GLY A 414 -6.39 -14.24 7.90
N ILE A 415 -5.40 -13.45 7.50
CA ILE A 415 -5.67 -12.16 6.85
C ILE A 415 -6.46 -12.35 5.54
N PRO A 416 -7.47 -11.51 5.24
CA PRO A 416 -8.22 -11.59 3.98
C PRO A 416 -7.27 -11.38 2.78
N THR A 417 -7.25 -12.32 1.83
CA THR A 417 -6.20 -12.39 0.79
C THR A 417 -6.78 -12.58 -0.61
N ALA A 418 -6.14 -11.94 -1.59
CA ALA A 418 -6.50 -11.97 -3.02
C ALA A 418 -7.86 -11.31 -3.30
N ILE A 419 -7.86 -9.98 -3.36
CA ILE A 419 -9.02 -9.15 -3.72
C ILE A 419 -9.49 -9.54 -5.13
N ASP A 420 -10.77 -9.85 -5.29
CA ASP A 420 -11.38 -10.28 -6.55
C ASP A 420 -12.26 -9.16 -7.11
N ILE A 421 -11.95 -8.70 -8.33
CA ILE A 421 -12.71 -7.62 -8.97
C ILE A 421 -14.19 -7.97 -9.19
N THR A 422 -14.53 -9.26 -9.34
CA THR A 422 -15.92 -9.69 -9.51
C THR A 422 -16.72 -9.54 -8.22
N LYS A 423 -16.10 -9.83 -7.07
CA LYS A 423 -16.71 -9.66 -5.74
C LYS A 423 -16.86 -8.19 -5.38
N VAL A 424 -15.86 -7.36 -5.68
CA VAL A 424 -15.94 -5.89 -5.49
C VAL A 424 -17.08 -5.32 -6.35
N ALA A 425 -17.13 -5.67 -7.63
CA ALA A 425 -18.18 -5.19 -8.54
C ALA A 425 -19.58 -5.69 -8.16
N ALA A 426 -19.71 -6.93 -7.69
CA ALA A 426 -21.00 -7.51 -7.29
C ALA A 426 -21.53 -6.95 -5.96
N SER A 427 -20.67 -6.78 -4.97
CA SER A 427 -21.05 -6.32 -3.62
C SER A 427 -21.11 -4.81 -3.47
N GLY A 428 -20.34 -4.08 -4.29
CA GLY A 428 -20.11 -2.63 -4.11
C GLY A 428 -19.16 -2.29 -2.95
N ILE A 429 -18.62 -3.30 -2.24
CA ILE A 429 -17.66 -3.11 -1.15
C ILE A 429 -16.30 -2.80 -1.77
N LEU A 430 -15.71 -1.66 -1.38
CA LEU A 430 -14.38 -1.25 -1.82
C LEU A 430 -13.31 -1.65 -0.79
N PRO A 431 -12.08 -1.95 -1.21
CA PRO A 431 -10.96 -2.13 -0.29
C PRO A 431 -10.82 -0.94 0.66
N VAL A 432 -10.66 -1.21 1.94
CA VAL A 432 -10.35 -0.20 2.96
C VAL A 432 -8.84 -0.04 3.09
N ILE A 433 -8.35 1.20 2.96
CA ILE A 433 -6.94 1.55 3.09
C ILE A 433 -6.82 2.54 4.25
N ASN A 434 -5.86 2.31 5.14
CA ASN A 434 -5.50 3.30 6.16
C ASN A 434 -4.20 3.95 5.73
N THR A 435 -4.12 5.28 5.71
CA THR A 435 -2.92 5.93 5.21
C THR A 435 -2.70 7.32 5.80
N ALA A 436 -1.47 7.83 5.64
CA ALA A 436 -1.09 9.15 6.06
C ALA A 436 -1.63 10.23 5.11
N ILE A 437 -2.05 11.36 5.68
CA ILE A 437 -2.45 12.56 4.94
C ILE A 437 -1.21 13.43 4.73
N ALA A 438 -0.79 13.58 3.48
CA ALA A 438 0.26 14.51 3.10
C ALA A 438 -0.34 15.89 2.77
N HIS A 439 0.40 16.95 3.08
CA HIS A 439 0.04 18.30 2.65
C HIS A 439 0.09 18.43 1.12
N LYS A 440 -0.82 19.23 0.53
CA LYS A 440 -0.87 19.44 -0.93
C LYS A 440 0.34 20.19 -1.48
N ASP A 441 0.87 21.11 -0.69
CA ASP A 441 2.09 21.87 -1.00
C ASP A 441 3.35 21.11 -0.60
N ALA A 442 4.39 21.19 -1.44
CA ALA A 442 5.65 20.50 -1.25
C ALA A 442 6.35 20.88 0.07
N GLY A 443 6.89 19.88 0.77
CA GLY A 443 7.85 20.09 1.85
C GLY A 443 7.29 20.36 3.24
N ILE A 444 5.96 20.40 3.39
CA ILE A 444 5.31 20.55 4.69
C ILE A 444 5.27 19.22 5.47
N GLY A 445 5.02 18.10 4.78
CA GLY A 445 5.05 16.78 5.42
C GLY A 445 3.67 16.16 5.64
N MET A 446 3.64 15.23 6.59
CA MET A 446 2.42 14.59 7.07
C MET A 446 1.63 15.55 7.98
N ILE A 447 0.33 15.66 7.73
CA ILE A 447 -0.57 16.57 8.44
C ILE A 447 -1.78 15.87 9.08
N GLY A 448 -1.85 14.55 8.96
CA GLY A 448 -2.90 13.72 9.55
C GLY A 448 -2.77 12.28 9.09
N ALA A 449 -3.74 11.44 9.46
CA ALA A 449 -3.90 10.10 8.93
C ALA A 449 -5.39 9.78 8.86
N GLY A 450 -5.77 8.81 8.02
CA GLY A 450 -7.16 8.51 7.83
C GLY A 450 -7.44 7.26 7.03
N ILE A 451 -8.71 7.10 6.69
CA ILE A 451 -9.23 6.02 5.87
C ILE A 451 -9.52 6.55 4.48
N VAL A 452 -9.22 5.74 3.48
CA VAL A 452 -9.52 6.01 2.08
C VAL A 452 -9.92 4.72 1.37
N HIS A 453 -10.66 4.87 0.28
CA HIS A 453 -11.03 3.78 -0.60
C HIS A 453 -10.55 4.09 -2.03
N PRO A 454 -10.20 3.07 -2.84
CA PRO A 454 -9.98 3.28 -4.26
C PRO A 454 -11.24 3.82 -4.93
N PRO A 455 -11.14 4.61 -6.02
CA PRO A 455 -12.31 4.98 -6.81
C PRO A 455 -12.90 3.72 -7.49
N PHE A 456 -14.24 3.61 -7.48
CA PHE A 456 -14.94 2.49 -8.13
C PHE A 456 -14.62 2.39 -9.63
N ASP A 457 -14.34 3.52 -10.28
CA ASP A 457 -13.93 3.63 -11.68
C ASP A 457 -12.80 2.67 -12.08
N CYS A 458 -11.84 2.42 -11.18
CA CYS A 458 -10.75 1.48 -11.46
C CYS A 458 -11.28 0.04 -11.60
N PHE A 459 -12.20 -0.37 -10.74
CA PHE A 459 -12.84 -1.69 -10.78
C PHE A 459 -13.78 -1.82 -11.96
N GLU A 460 -14.54 -0.76 -12.28
CA GLU A 460 -15.36 -0.71 -13.48
C GLU A 460 -14.52 -0.95 -14.74
N LYS A 461 -13.45 -0.17 -14.94
CA LYS A 461 -12.57 -0.30 -16.11
C LYS A 461 -11.91 -1.68 -16.19
N ALA A 462 -11.50 -2.23 -15.05
CA ALA A 462 -10.94 -3.57 -14.96
C ALA A 462 -11.96 -4.66 -15.35
N MET A 463 -13.18 -4.59 -14.81
CA MET A 463 -14.26 -5.53 -15.12
C MET A 463 -14.66 -5.51 -16.59
N LEU A 464 -14.81 -4.32 -17.18
CA LEU A 464 -15.18 -4.17 -18.60
C LEU A 464 -14.07 -4.68 -19.52
N SER A 465 -12.81 -4.42 -19.18
CA SER A 465 -11.67 -4.91 -19.96
C SER A 465 -11.49 -6.42 -19.83
N TYR A 466 -11.72 -6.96 -18.63
CA TYR A 466 -11.68 -8.39 -18.37
C TYR A 466 -12.77 -9.14 -19.16
N ALA A 467 -14.02 -8.66 -19.09
CA ALA A 467 -15.11 -9.24 -19.86
C ALA A 467 -14.83 -9.18 -21.36
N LYS A 468 -14.35 -8.04 -21.89
CA LYS A 468 -13.97 -7.94 -23.30
C LYS A 468 -12.92 -8.97 -23.74
N GLN A 469 -12.01 -9.35 -22.84
CA GLN A 469 -10.94 -10.31 -23.14
C GLN A 469 -11.41 -11.77 -23.04
N TYR A 470 -12.30 -12.08 -22.10
CA TYR A 470 -12.56 -13.46 -21.68
C TYR A 470 -14.02 -13.92 -21.76
N ALA A 471 -15.00 -13.01 -21.80
CA ALA A 471 -16.44 -13.29 -21.79
C ALA A 471 -17.07 -12.93 -23.15
#